data_AF-S6VTC8-F1
#
_entry.id   AF-S6VTC8-F1
#
_cell.length_a   1.000
_cell.length_b   1.000
_cell.length_c   1.000
_cell.angle_alpha   90.00
_cell.angle_beta   90.00
_cell.angle_gamma   90.00
#
_symmetry.space_group_name_H-M   'P 1'
#
loop_
_entity.id
_entity.type
_entity.pdbx_description
1 polymer ?
#
loop_
_entity_poly.entity_id
_entity_poly.type
_entity_poly.pdbx_seq_one_letter_code
_entity_poly.pdbx_strand_id
1 'polypeptide(L)' 'ELAAADAPPLLCVDTLDSASADGWQGSPLQADDIAFLQYTSGSTALPKGVQVTHGNLVANELLIRHGF' A
#
# COMPACT_ATOMS: atom_id res chain seq x y z
N GLU A 1 -2.53 0.71 -23.40
CA GLU A 1 -3.75 1.52 -23.56
C GLU A 1 -4.67 1.27 -22.38
N LEU A 2 -4.97 2.32 -21.59
CA LEU A 2 -5.97 2.26 -20.51
C LEU A 2 -7.39 2.52 -21.03
N ALA A 3 -7.60 2.40 -22.35
CA ALA A 3 -8.85 2.72 -23.04
C ALA A 3 -9.81 1.53 -23.15
N ALA A 4 -9.80 0.61 -22.17
CA ALA A 4 -10.80 -0.45 -22.10
C ALA A 4 -12.14 0.14 -21.63
N ALA A 5 -13.26 -0.39 -22.13
CA ALA A 5 -14.60 0.16 -21.87
C ALA A 5 -14.98 0.25 -20.39
N ASP A 6 -14.36 -0.56 -19.52
CA ASP A 6 -14.57 -0.61 -18.07
C ASP A 6 -13.33 -0.19 -17.26
N ALA A 7 -12.39 0.53 -17.87
CA ALA A 7 -11.22 1.02 -17.14
C ALA A 7 -11.65 2.09 -16.12
N PRO A 8 -11.03 2.12 -14.92
CA PRO A 8 -11.24 3.22 -13.99
C PRO A 8 -10.81 4.55 -14.64
N PRO A 9 -11.40 5.68 -14.22
CA PRO A 9 -11.06 6.99 -14.77
C PRO A 9 -9.56 7.28 -14.56
N LEU A 10 -8.91 7.80 -15.60
CA LEU A 10 -7.52 8.22 -15.53
C LEU A 10 -7.44 9.60 -14.88
N LEU A 11 -6.67 9.68 -13.79
CA LEU A 11 -6.46 10.90 -13.03
C LEU A 11 -4.98 11.26 -13.04
N CYS A 12 -4.63 12.39 -13.65
CA CYS A 12 -3.27 12.91 -13.61
C CYS A 12 -3.07 13.68 -12.31
N VAL A 13 -2.22 13.15 -11.41
CA VAL A 13 -1.98 13.75 -10.09
C VAL A 13 -1.48 15.19 -10.19
N ASP A 14 -0.64 15.49 -11.19
CA ASP A 14 -0.09 16.83 -11.44
C ASP A 14 -1.16 17.88 -11.82
N THR A 15 -2.37 17.44 -12.16
CA THR A 15 -3.49 18.32 -12.55
C THR A 15 -4.57 18.43 -11.48
N LEU A 16 -4.40 17.75 -10.34
CA LEU A 16 -5.37 17.78 -9.26
C LEU A 16 -5.28 19.09 -8.48
N ASP A 17 -6.44 19.71 -8.25
CA ASP A 17 -6.56 20.79 -7.27
C ASP A 17 -6.38 20.21 -5.87
N SER A 18 -5.47 20.80 -5.09
CA SER A 18 -5.27 20.46 -3.68
C SER A 18 -6.55 20.55 -2.85
N ALA A 19 -7.49 21.44 -3.19
CA ALA A 19 -8.78 21.55 -2.49
C ALA A 19 -9.63 20.27 -2.60
N SER A 20 -9.35 19.38 -3.58
CA SER A 20 -9.99 18.07 -3.68
C SER A 20 -9.70 17.16 -2.48
N ALA A 21 -8.65 17.45 -1.71
CA ALA A 21 -8.30 16.71 -0.50
C ALA A 21 -9.10 17.15 0.74
N ASP A 22 -9.83 18.27 0.71
CA ASP A 22 -10.53 18.85 1.88
C ASP A 22 -11.60 17.90 2.45
N GLY A 23 -12.14 17.00 1.63
CA GLY A 23 -13.11 15.97 2.02
C GLY A 23 -12.50 14.59 2.29
N TRP A 24 -11.17 14.45 2.26
CA TRP A 24 -10.55 13.15 2.45
C TRP A 24 -10.80 12.63 3.87
N GLN A 25 -11.26 11.38 3.95
CA GLN A 25 -11.45 10.67 5.20
C GLN A 25 -10.58 9.42 5.18
N GLY A 26 -9.71 9.29 6.17
CA GLY A 26 -8.94 8.07 6.35
C GLY A 26 -9.86 6.88 6.63
N SER A 27 -9.60 5.75 5.98
CA SER A 27 -10.25 4.49 6.34
C SER A 27 -9.79 4.07 7.73
N PRO A 28 -10.67 3.55 8.61
CA PRO A 28 -10.26 3.02 9.91
C PRO A 28 -9.45 1.74 9.70
N LEU A 29 -8.12 1.84 9.75
CA LEU A 29 -7.21 0.70 9.63
C LEU A 29 -6.98 0.06 11.01
N GLN A 30 -7.08 -1.26 11.06
CA GLN A 30 -6.73 -2.09 12.22
C GLN A 30 -5.31 -2.65 12.06
N ALA A 31 -4.72 -3.08 13.16
CA ALA A 31 -3.34 -3.59 13.15
C ALA A 31 -3.19 -4.91 12.38
N ASP A 32 -4.26 -5.69 12.24
CA ASP A 32 -4.33 -6.93 11.49
C ASP A 32 -4.68 -6.74 10.00
N ASP A 33 -5.06 -5.53 9.58
CA ASP A 33 -5.27 -5.22 8.17
C ASP A 33 -3.96 -5.36 7.38
N ILE A 34 -4.05 -5.95 6.18
CA ILE A 34 -2.92 -6.12 5.27
C ILE A 34 -2.49 -4.75 4.75
N ALA A 35 -1.22 -4.39 4.99
CA ALA A 35 -0.60 -3.18 4.46
C ALA A 35 -0.02 -3.41 3.06
N PHE A 36 0.67 -4.53 2.84
CA PHE A 36 1.19 -4.91 1.52
C PHE A 36 1.51 -6.40 1.39
N LEU A 37 1.69 -6.84 0.14
CA LEU A 37 2.19 -8.17 -0.21
C LEU A 37 3.63 -8.06 -0.72
N GLN A 38 4.58 -8.64 0.01
CA GLN A 38 5.96 -8.74 -0.44
C GLN A 38 6.14 -10.00 -1.28
N TYR A 39 6.45 -9.83 -2.57
CA TYR A 39 6.93 -10.91 -3.41
C TYR A 39 8.45 -10.86 -3.51
N THR A 40 9.07 -12.02 -3.55
CA THR A 40 10.49 -12.17 -3.85
C THR A 40 10.64 -13.15 -5.01
N SER A 41 11.62 -12.92 -5.86
CA SER A 41 11.86 -13.68 -7.09
C SER A 41 12.40 -15.10 -6.85
N GLY A 42 12.20 -15.66 -5.65
CA GLY A 42 12.82 -16.88 -5.12
C GLY A 42 13.32 -17.85 -6.20
N SER A 43 14.62 -18.12 -6.20
CA SER A 43 15.42 -18.61 -7.35
C SER A 43 15.00 -19.94 -7.99
N THR A 44 13.95 -20.61 -7.53
CA THR A 44 13.57 -21.95 -7.99
C THR A 44 12.07 -22.27 -7.98
N ALA A 45 11.19 -21.31 -7.64
CA ALA A 45 9.74 -21.58 -7.55
C ALA A 45 8.87 -20.38 -7.96
N LEU A 46 7.57 -20.60 -8.17
CA LEU A 46 6.58 -19.53 -8.30
C LEU A 46 6.68 -18.58 -7.09
N PRO A 47 6.77 -17.25 -7.30
CA PRO A 47 6.87 -16.28 -6.22
C PRO A 47 5.72 -16.45 -5.22
N LYS A 48 6.05 -16.60 -3.94
CA LYS A 48 5.08 -16.59 -2.84
C LYS A 48 4.97 -15.18 -2.29
N GLY A 49 3.75 -14.69 -2.12
CA GLY A 49 3.48 -13.41 -1.48
C GLY A 49 3.48 -13.57 0.03
N VAL A 50 4.26 -12.74 0.72
CA VAL A 50 4.19 -12.58 2.18
C VAL A 50 3.21 -11.46 2.48
N GLN A 51 2.16 -11.77 3.24
CA GLN A 51 1.23 -10.78 3.77
C GLN A 51 1.89 -10.04 4.93
N VAL A 52 1.98 -8.71 4.82
CA VAL A 52 2.51 -7.85 5.89
C VAL A 52 1.37 -6.95 6.37
N THR A 53 1.05 -7.02 7.66
CA THR A 53 0.01 -6.17 8.26
C THR A 53 0.56 -4.83 8.74
N HIS A 54 -0.33 -3.87 8.99
CA HIS A 54 0.03 -2.59 9.62
C HIS A 54 0.74 -2.79 10.98
N GLY A 55 0.27 -3.74 11.79
CA GLY A 55 0.87 -4.09 13.07
C GLY A 55 2.28 -4.69 12.94
N ASN A 56 2.53 -5.50 11.91
CA ASN A 56 3.90 -5.99 11.61
C ASN A 56 4.85 -4.83 11.32
N LEU A 57 4.39 -3.86 10.53
CA LEU A 57 5.20 -2.69 10.15
C LEU A 57 5.58 -1.85 11.37
N VAL A 58 4.59 -1.52 12.21
CA VAL A 58 4.81 -0.72 13.43
C VAL A 58 5.73 -1.45 14.41
N ALA A 59 5.54 -2.75 14.61
CA ALA A 59 6.41 -3.52 15.51
C ALA A 59 7.88 -3.51 15.02
N ASN A 60 8.11 -3.71 13.73
CA ASN A 60 9.45 -3.66 13.15
C ASN A 60 10.08 -2.26 13.25
N GLU A 61 9.29 -1.22 12.98
CA GLU A 61 9.72 0.18 13.06
C GLU A 61 10.14 0.57 14.48
N LEU A 62 9.34 0.17 15.48
CA LEU A 62 9.68 0.36 16.88
C LEU A 62 11.00 -0.33 17.24
N LEU A 63 11.19 -1.59 16.83
CA LEU A 63 12.44 -2.31 17.11
C LEU A 63 13.66 -1.62 16.47
N ILE A 64 13.53 -1.11 15.26
CA ILE A 64 14.60 -0.35 14.58
C ILE A 64 14.95 0.91 15.38
N ARG A 65 13.94 1.67 15.84
CA ARG A 65 14.17 2.88 16.67
C ARG A 65 14.81 2.61 18.02
N HIS A 66 14.63 1.42 18.60
CA HIS A 66 15.21 1.07 19.90
C HIS A 66 16.60 0.44 19.78
N GLY A 67 16.91 -0.19 18.64
CA GLY A 67 18.17 -0.87 18.38
C GLY A 67 19.25 0.00 17.75
N PHE A 68 18.93 1.23 17.32
CA PHE A 68 19.85 2.20 16.73
C PHE A 68 19.72 3.57 17.40
#